data_AF-A0A1R1LYD4-F1
#
_entry.id   AF-A0A1R1LYD4-F1
#
_cell.length_a   1.000
_cell.length_b   1.000
_cell.length_c   1.000
_cell.angle_alpha   90.00
_cell.angle_beta   90.00
_cell.angle_gamma   90.00
#
_symmetry.space_group_name_H-M   'P 1'
#
loop_
_entity.id
_entity.type
_entity.pdbx_description
1 polymer ?
#
loop_
_entity_poly.entity_id
_entity_poly.type
_entity_poly.pdbx_seq_one_letter_code
_entity_poly.pdbx_strand_id
1 'polypeptide(L)'
;MGMSGFGLGDPALAQLYARSTGPVVFIDESFREPLRNDEHPFYAMSGVIVDRDQGSVVRDALMDIAGGRYWHTTESYRSAAGQNAIHELVEYLATAADWNIVTVQTSIRRDDRDMAIARAETLTALTAEVTRGTGPSAARLLVMESRNKRAYPSGDRDDKETIGRLRSAGMIDRQTTVHHTSPGREPLLWAPDLSAWAFRRHVALDDDRWFKPLEPIATVVHVNGADVTQKRSNPHLPQPSPGVQSPGERRWDVGGTTVASSPSLVFGGQRGNALTRIEQAARAEPMTVEREALLAVGTEDQARLVRAAVARLRQSPRSGDMSTDQRLVDGARQVMPESGAEELLRALNERKRRAIEGDAAPEHDRGPDPDRDRGHGRTR
;
A
#
# COMPACT_ATOMS: atom_id res chain seq x y z
N MET A 1 2.06 8.64 21.90
CA MET A 1 3.51 8.82 21.64
C MET A 1 3.67 9.80 20.49
N GLY A 2 4.69 10.67 20.53
CA GLY A 2 4.80 11.78 19.59
C GLY A 2 5.20 11.31 18.18
N MET A 3 4.56 11.89 17.16
CA MET A 3 4.97 11.71 15.77
C MET A 3 6.18 12.60 15.49
N SER A 4 7.35 12.00 15.24
CA SER A 4 8.54 12.68 14.74
C SER A 4 8.96 12.11 13.39
N GLY A 5 8.06 12.22 12.41
CA GLY A 5 8.35 12.20 10.98
C GLY A 5 8.10 13.60 10.41
N PHE A 6 8.59 13.91 9.20
CA PHE A 6 8.57 15.28 8.67
C PHE A 6 7.15 15.87 8.65
N GLY A 7 6.98 16.98 9.38
CA GLY A 7 5.66 17.59 9.58
C GLY A 7 5.07 18.16 8.29
N LEU A 8 3.79 17.86 8.05
CA LEU A 8 3.01 18.37 6.92
C LEU A 8 3.10 19.90 6.82
N GLY A 9 3.58 20.39 5.68
CA GLY A 9 3.75 21.83 5.40
C GLY A 9 2.44 22.60 5.17
N ASP A 10 1.30 21.98 5.44
CA ASP A 10 -0.04 22.46 5.14
C ASP A 10 -0.99 22.21 6.34
N PRO A 11 -1.22 23.23 7.20
CA PRO A 11 -2.08 23.09 8.37
C PRO A 11 -3.56 22.80 8.06
N ALA A 12 -4.03 23.15 6.86
CA ALA A 12 -5.40 22.86 6.45
C ALA A 12 -5.54 21.38 6.05
N LEU A 13 -4.56 20.84 5.33
CA LEU A 13 -4.48 19.42 4.99
C LEU A 13 -4.34 18.55 6.25
N ALA A 14 -3.51 18.96 7.21
CA ALA A 14 -3.38 18.25 8.49
C ALA A 14 -4.73 18.11 9.24
N GLN A 15 -5.58 19.15 9.21
CA GLN A 15 -6.94 19.09 9.76
C GLN A 15 -7.89 18.20 8.95
N LEU A 16 -7.65 18.02 7.64
CA LEU A 16 -8.42 17.09 6.82
C LEU A 16 -8.04 15.64 7.13
N TYR A 17 -6.75 15.31 7.28
CA TYR A 17 -6.31 13.98 7.71
C TYR A 17 -6.75 13.59 9.13
N ALA A 18 -6.78 14.56 10.05
CA ALA A 18 -7.31 14.32 11.39
C ALA A 18 -8.78 13.88 11.37
N ARG A 19 -9.56 14.34 10.37
CA ARG A 19 -10.99 14.08 10.21
C ARG A 19 -11.33 12.96 9.22
N SER A 20 -10.45 12.63 8.27
CA SER A 20 -10.67 11.52 7.33
C SER A 20 -10.65 10.19 8.08
N THR A 21 -11.65 9.33 7.84
CA THR A 21 -11.73 7.98 8.41
C THR A 21 -11.29 6.89 7.44
N GLY A 22 -11.45 7.12 6.14
CA GLY A 22 -11.06 6.21 5.07
C GLY A 22 -9.73 6.60 4.41
N PRO A 23 -9.33 5.86 3.36
CA PRO A 23 -8.14 6.15 2.57
C PRO A 23 -8.22 7.51 1.89
N VAL A 24 -7.05 8.03 1.52
CA VAL A 24 -6.89 9.31 0.82
C VAL A 24 -6.47 9.02 -0.62
N VAL A 25 -7.04 9.77 -1.57
CA VAL A 25 -6.65 9.68 -2.99
C VAL A 25 -5.76 10.87 -3.32
N PHE A 26 -4.55 10.59 -3.78
CA PHE A 26 -3.60 11.58 -4.29
C PHE A 26 -3.70 11.62 -5.81
N ILE A 27 -3.88 12.80 -6.40
CA ILE A 27 -4.15 12.95 -7.84
C ILE A 27 -3.17 13.93 -8.46
N ASP A 28 -2.63 13.56 -9.61
CA ASP A 28 -1.88 14.44 -10.51
C ASP A 28 -2.27 14.23 -11.99
N GLU A 29 -1.98 15.22 -12.83
CA GLU A 29 -2.29 15.28 -14.26
C GLU A 29 -1.06 15.02 -15.13
N SER A 30 -1.23 14.30 -16.24
CA SER A 30 -0.26 14.34 -17.33
C SER A 30 -0.98 14.45 -18.67
N PHE A 31 -0.46 15.30 -19.55
CA PHE A 31 -1.06 15.56 -20.84
C PHE A 31 0.01 15.78 -21.91
N ARG A 32 -0.40 15.59 -23.16
CA ARG A 32 0.36 15.96 -24.35
C ARG A 32 -0.53 16.75 -25.28
N GLU A 33 -0.30 18.06 -25.32
CA GLU A 33 -1.08 18.98 -26.16
C GLU A 33 -1.07 18.55 -27.63
N PRO A 34 -2.22 18.65 -28.33
CA PRO A 34 -2.30 18.34 -29.75
C PRO A 34 -1.65 19.44 -30.60
N LEU A 35 -0.32 19.42 -30.77
CA LEU A 35 0.39 20.09 -31.88
C LEU A 35 1.89 19.72 -32.01
N ARG A 36 2.29 19.41 -33.26
CA ARG A 36 3.66 19.44 -33.86
C ARG A 36 4.70 18.32 -33.59
N ASN A 37 4.44 17.32 -32.76
CA ASN A 37 5.32 16.15 -32.63
C ASN A 37 4.74 14.87 -33.26
N ASP A 38 5.58 13.85 -33.33
CA ASP A 38 5.31 12.43 -33.63
C ASP A 38 4.54 11.69 -32.50
N GLU A 39 4.28 12.36 -31.38
CA GLU A 39 3.60 11.81 -30.21
C GLU A 39 2.08 11.97 -30.27
N HIS A 40 1.35 10.97 -29.75
CA HIS A 40 -0.11 11.01 -29.68
C HIS A 40 -0.60 12.00 -28.61
N PRO A 41 -1.57 12.89 -28.93
CA PRO A 41 -2.14 13.79 -27.95
C PRO A 41 -3.14 13.09 -27.05
N PHE A 42 -3.01 13.32 -25.75
CA PHE A 42 -3.87 12.73 -24.73
C PHE A 42 -3.92 13.66 -23.51
N TYR A 43 -4.93 13.47 -22.67
CA TYR A 43 -4.98 14.03 -21.33
C TYR A 43 -5.32 12.92 -20.34
N ALA A 44 -4.58 12.81 -19.25
CA ALA A 44 -4.80 11.81 -18.22
C ALA A 44 -4.69 12.39 -16.80
N MET A 45 -5.39 11.76 -15.85
CA MET A 45 -5.17 11.91 -14.42
C MET A 45 -4.94 10.55 -13.78
N SER A 46 -3.92 10.43 -12.94
CA SER A 46 -3.70 9.26 -12.09
C SER A 46 -4.08 9.59 -10.65
N GLY A 47 -4.97 8.80 -10.06
CA GLY A 47 -5.25 8.77 -8.63
C GLY A 47 -4.55 7.58 -7.97
N VAL A 48 -3.73 7.82 -6.96
CA VAL A 48 -3.15 6.78 -6.10
C VAL A 48 -3.89 6.76 -4.77
N ILE A 49 -4.50 5.62 -4.44
CA ILE A 49 -5.24 5.44 -3.19
C ILE A 49 -4.30 4.92 -2.11
N VAL A 50 -4.12 5.68 -1.03
CA VAL A 50 -3.26 5.31 0.11
C VAL A 50 -4.10 5.20 1.37
N ASP A 51 -3.96 4.08 2.08
CA ASP A 51 -4.63 3.87 3.36
C ASP A 51 -4.17 4.89 4.41
N ARG A 52 -5.13 5.38 5.21
CA ARG A 52 -4.91 6.42 6.22
C ARG A 52 -3.70 6.12 7.10
N ASP A 53 -3.63 4.88 7.60
CA ASP A 53 -2.66 4.46 8.60
C ASP A 53 -1.28 4.16 7.99
N GLN A 54 -1.20 4.04 6.65
CA GLN A 54 0.07 3.89 5.91
C GLN A 54 0.66 5.24 5.47
N GLY A 55 -0.14 6.31 5.49
CA GLY A 55 0.25 7.61 4.91
C GLY A 55 1.51 8.25 5.52
N SER A 56 1.96 7.90 6.73
CA SER A 56 3.28 8.32 7.24
C SER A 56 4.41 7.48 6.65
N VAL A 57 4.28 6.15 6.70
CA VAL A 57 5.30 5.20 6.22
C VAL A 57 5.57 5.39 4.73
N VAL A 58 4.52 5.55 3.93
CA VAL A 58 4.64 5.81 2.49
C VAL A 58 5.33 7.14 2.23
N ARG A 59 4.99 8.20 2.99
CA ARG A 59 5.64 9.51 2.83
C ARG A 59 7.13 9.45 3.12
N ASP A 60 7.52 8.79 4.21
CA ASP A 60 8.92 8.65 4.60
C ASP A 60 9.69 7.83 3.55
N ALA A 61 9.15 6.69 3.08
CA ALA A 61 9.77 5.89 2.02
C ALA A 61 9.95 6.67 0.70
N LEU A 62 8.95 7.45 0.27
CA LEU A 62 9.06 8.30 -0.93
C LEU A 62 10.17 9.36 -0.77
N MET A 63 10.28 10.00 0.41
CA MET A 63 11.33 10.98 0.72
C MET A 63 12.73 10.38 0.75
N ASP A 64 12.87 9.19 1.34
CA ASP A 64 14.14 8.49 1.46
C ASP A 64 14.67 8.05 0.09
N ILE A 65 13.83 7.42 -0.76
CA ILE A 65 14.22 7.00 -2.12
C ILE A 65 14.53 8.22 -3.01
N ALA A 66 13.74 9.29 -2.90
CA ALA A 66 14.00 10.53 -3.64
C ALA A 66 15.26 11.28 -3.16
N GLY A 67 15.78 10.97 -1.97
CA GLY A 67 16.89 11.70 -1.34
C GLY A 67 16.60 13.18 -1.07
N GLY A 68 15.32 13.55 -0.90
CA GLY A 68 14.89 14.95 -1.00
C GLY A 68 13.55 15.27 -0.34
N ARG A 69 13.17 16.56 -0.36
CA ARG A 69 11.88 17.08 0.14
C ARG A 69 10.99 17.65 -0.98
N TYR A 70 11.33 17.36 -2.23
CA TYR A 70 10.63 17.82 -3.42
C TYR A 70 10.92 16.85 -4.55
N TRP A 71 9.91 16.59 -5.38
CA TRP A 71 9.99 15.69 -6.50
C TRP A 71 9.09 16.18 -7.63
N HIS A 72 9.59 16.07 -8.85
CA HIS A 72 8.80 15.97 -10.07
C HIS A 72 9.51 15.01 -11.00
N THR A 73 8.83 13.95 -11.43
CA THR A 73 9.42 12.86 -12.22
C THR A 73 10.04 13.37 -13.52
N THR A 74 9.41 14.37 -14.15
CA THR A 74 9.92 15.04 -15.37
C THR A 74 11.25 15.76 -15.17
N GLU A 75 11.52 16.29 -13.96
CA GLU A 75 12.79 16.95 -13.64
C GLU A 75 13.85 15.93 -13.24
N SER A 76 13.51 14.98 -12.35
CA SER A 76 14.40 13.89 -11.90
C SER A 76 14.97 13.10 -13.09
N TYR A 77 14.14 12.77 -14.07
CA TYR A 77 14.51 11.99 -15.27
C TYR A 77 15.66 12.58 -16.09
N ARG A 78 15.98 13.87 -15.93
CA ARG A 78 17.07 14.54 -16.66
C ARG A 78 18.48 14.13 -16.19
N SER A 79 18.59 13.36 -15.11
CA SER A 79 19.86 12.94 -14.51
C SER A 79 19.92 11.43 -14.29
N ALA A 80 21.12 10.83 -14.34
CA ALA A 80 21.29 9.41 -14.07
C ALA A 80 20.85 9.02 -12.64
N ALA A 81 21.19 9.85 -11.64
CA ALA A 81 20.76 9.64 -10.26
C ALA A 81 19.23 9.67 -10.13
N GLY A 82 18.57 10.64 -10.76
CA GLY A 82 17.11 10.71 -10.76
C GLY A 82 16.44 9.60 -11.57
N GLN A 83 17.08 9.06 -12.62
CA GLN A 83 16.57 7.86 -13.32
C GLN A 83 16.62 6.62 -12.43
N ASN A 84 17.68 6.45 -11.62
CA ASN A 84 17.74 5.38 -10.62
C ASN A 84 16.65 5.54 -9.55
N ALA A 85 16.48 6.75 -9.00
CA ALA A 85 15.42 7.03 -8.03
C ALA A 85 14.01 6.82 -8.62
N ILE A 86 13.79 7.11 -9.91
CA ILE A 86 12.53 6.77 -10.61
C ILE A 86 12.33 5.26 -10.64
N HIS A 87 13.37 4.47 -10.93
CA HIS A 87 13.30 3.00 -10.94
C HIS A 87 12.93 2.45 -9.56
N GLU A 88 13.65 2.87 -8.52
CA GLU A 88 13.41 2.46 -7.13
C GLU A 88 12.01 2.86 -6.65
N LEU A 89 11.51 4.05 -7.02
CA LEU A 89 10.14 4.46 -6.72
C LEU A 89 9.10 3.62 -7.47
N VAL A 90 9.31 3.31 -8.76
CA VAL A 90 8.42 2.45 -9.54
C VAL A 90 8.34 1.04 -8.94
N GLU A 91 9.49 0.47 -8.56
CA GLU A 91 9.55 -0.82 -7.85
C GLU A 91 8.82 -0.74 -6.51
N TYR A 92 9.06 0.31 -5.72
CA TYR A 92 8.37 0.53 -4.45
C TYR A 92 6.84 0.57 -4.63
N LEU A 93 6.31 1.34 -5.59
CA LEU A 93 4.86 1.35 -5.85
C LEU A 93 4.38 -0.04 -6.32
N ALA A 94 5.12 -0.71 -7.20
CA ALA A 94 4.76 -2.01 -7.76
C ALA A 94 4.70 -3.16 -6.73
N THR A 95 5.51 -3.10 -5.66
CA THR A 95 5.45 -4.08 -4.56
C THR A 95 4.22 -3.94 -3.66
N ALA A 96 3.48 -2.84 -3.77
CA ALA A 96 2.44 -2.49 -2.81
C ALA A 96 1.12 -3.24 -3.07
N ALA A 97 1.00 -4.43 -2.49
CA ALA A 97 -0.10 -5.39 -2.70
C ALA A 97 -1.53 -4.85 -2.43
N ASP A 98 -1.67 -3.78 -1.65
CA ASP A 98 -2.95 -3.17 -1.28
C ASP A 98 -3.25 -1.84 -2.02
N TRP A 99 -2.35 -1.38 -2.91
CA TRP A 99 -2.53 -0.11 -3.61
C TRP A 99 -3.45 -0.24 -4.81
N ASN A 100 -4.19 0.83 -5.08
CA ASN A 100 -4.99 0.97 -6.29
C ASN A 100 -4.58 2.26 -6.99
N ILE A 101 -3.90 2.11 -8.13
CA ILE A 101 -3.66 3.20 -9.08
C ILE A 101 -4.87 3.23 -10.02
N VAL A 102 -5.51 4.37 -10.17
CA VAL A 102 -6.61 4.57 -11.12
C VAL A 102 -6.22 5.68 -12.08
N THR A 103 -5.97 5.33 -13.34
CA THR A 103 -5.61 6.29 -14.37
C THR A 103 -6.76 6.47 -15.34
N VAL A 104 -7.29 7.69 -15.44
CA VAL A 104 -8.35 8.04 -16.39
C VAL A 104 -7.75 8.87 -17.52
N GLN A 105 -7.95 8.46 -18.77
CA GLN A 105 -7.47 9.18 -19.95
C GLN A 105 -8.59 9.55 -20.93
N THR A 106 -8.38 10.63 -21.68
CA THR A 106 -9.25 11.09 -22.79
C THR A 106 -8.40 11.65 -23.94
N SER A 107 -9.02 11.75 -25.12
CA SER A 107 -8.45 12.43 -26.27
C SER A 107 -8.71 13.95 -26.17
N ILE A 108 -7.67 14.78 -26.31
CA ILE A 108 -7.86 16.24 -26.32
C ILE A 108 -8.58 16.64 -27.62
N ARG A 109 -9.72 17.32 -27.48
CA ARG A 109 -10.53 17.75 -28.61
C ARG A 109 -9.91 18.97 -29.30
N ARG A 110 -10.14 19.14 -30.61
CA ARG A 110 -9.60 20.30 -31.38
C ARG A 110 -10.15 21.66 -30.96
N ASP A 111 -11.32 21.69 -30.34
CA ASP A 111 -11.97 22.88 -29.77
C ASP A 111 -11.53 23.18 -28.32
N ASP A 112 -10.95 22.20 -27.62
CA ASP A 112 -10.56 22.25 -26.21
C ASP A 112 -9.11 22.75 -26.02
N ARG A 113 -8.85 23.99 -26.43
CA ARG A 113 -7.49 24.55 -26.54
C ARG A 113 -6.73 24.70 -25.22
N ASP A 114 -7.44 24.87 -24.12
CA ASP A 114 -6.90 24.97 -22.75
C ASP A 114 -7.05 23.65 -21.95
N MET A 115 -7.53 22.60 -22.63
CA MET A 115 -7.79 21.26 -22.08
C MET A 115 -8.81 21.27 -20.92
N ALA A 116 -9.64 22.31 -20.81
CA ALA A 116 -10.61 22.44 -19.73
C ALA A 116 -11.71 21.35 -19.79
N ILE A 117 -12.13 20.95 -20.99
CA ILE A 117 -13.11 19.87 -21.17
C ILE A 117 -12.46 18.52 -20.82
N ALA A 118 -11.28 18.23 -21.39
CA ALA A 118 -10.53 17.01 -21.13
C ALA A 118 -10.17 16.84 -19.63
N ARG A 119 -9.84 17.94 -18.95
CA ARG A 119 -9.66 17.99 -17.50
C ARG A 119 -10.95 17.66 -16.75
N ALA A 120 -12.06 18.29 -17.11
CA ALA A 120 -13.34 18.09 -16.44
C ALA A 120 -13.86 16.65 -16.63
N GLU A 121 -13.68 16.05 -17.81
CA GLU A 121 -14.04 14.65 -18.10
C GLU A 121 -13.20 13.67 -17.27
N THR A 122 -11.87 13.81 -17.29
CA THR A 122 -10.97 12.92 -16.53
C THR A 122 -11.13 13.07 -15.03
N LEU A 123 -11.23 14.30 -14.50
CA LEU A 123 -11.50 14.55 -13.08
C LEU A 123 -12.86 13.98 -12.65
N THR A 124 -13.89 14.11 -13.50
CA THR A 124 -15.23 13.58 -13.22
C THR A 124 -15.21 12.06 -13.08
N ALA A 125 -14.68 11.37 -14.08
CA ALA A 125 -14.65 9.91 -14.06
C ALA A 125 -13.70 9.38 -12.97
N LEU A 126 -12.52 9.99 -12.76
CA LEU A 126 -11.61 9.60 -11.69
C LEU A 126 -12.26 9.75 -10.32
N THR A 127 -12.87 10.91 -10.04
CA THR A 127 -13.54 11.19 -8.77
C THR A 127 -14.71 10.23 -8.53
N ALA A 128 -15.51 9.93 -9.55
CA ALA A 128 -16.58 8.96 -9.46
C ALA A 128 -16.03 7.55 -9.17
N GLU A 129 -15.04 7.08 -9.94
CA GLU A 129 -14.40 5.77 -9.85
C GLU A 129 -13.82 5.51 -8.44
N VAL A 130 -13.01 6.43 -7.91
CA VAL A 130 -12.30 6.26 -6.63
C VAL A 130 -13.18 6.46 -5.39
N THR A 131 -14.34 7.13 -5.51
CA THR A 131 -15.21 7.43 -4.35
C THR A 131 -16.49 6.59 -4.26
N ARG A 132 -16.71 5.62 -5.17
CA ARG A 132 -17.91 4.75 -5.20
C ARG A 132 -18.23 4.02 -3.90
N GLY A 133 -17.24 3.74 -3.06
CA GLY A 133 -17.43 3.04 -1.79
C GLY A 133 -18.41 3.76 -0.86
N THR A 134 -19.05 3.02 0.04
CA THR A 134 -19.96 3.56 1.06
C THR A 134 -19.44 3.25 2.47
N GLY A 135 -19.80 4.09 3.43
CA GLY A 135 -19.42 3.93 4.84
C GLY A 135 -18.03 4.49 5.21
N PRO A 136 -17.57 4.29 6.46
CA PRO A 136 -16.44 5.02 7.03
C PRO A 136 -15.08 4.75 6.37
N SER A 137 -14.92 3.59 5.71
CA SER A 137 -13.71 3.18 5.00
C SER A 137 -13.69 3.60 3.53
N ALA A 138 -14.69 4.35 3.06
CA ALA A 138 -14.70 4.84 1.69
C ALA A 138 -13.79 6.07 1.54
N ALA A 139 -13.16 6.23 0.37
CA ALA A 139 -12.38 7.42 0.07
C ALA A 139 -13.29 8.66 0.02
N ARG A 140 -12.97 9.68 0.83
CA ARG A 140 -13.70 10.96 0.91
C ARG A 140 -12.80 12.18 0.87
N LEU A 141 -11.48 12.00 0.91
CA LEU A 141 -10.51 13.08 0.74
C LEU A 141 -9.70 12.85 -0.53
N LEU A 142 -9.74 13.83 -1.41
CA LEU A 142 -8.91 13.93 -2.60
C LEU A 142 -7.87 15.03 -2.35
N VAL A 143 -6.60 14.73 -2.59
CA VAL A 143 -5.48 15.69 -2.50
C VAL A 143 -4.89 15.83 -3.89
N MET A 144 -4.82 17.05 -4.39
CA MET A 144 -4.37 17.37 -5.75
C MET A 144 -3.22 18.38 -5.71
N GLU A 145 -2.36 18.36 -6.72
CA GLU A 145 -1.47 19.51 -6.96
C GLU A 145 -2.29 20.74 -7.41
N SER A 146 -1.99 21.91 -6.83
CA SER A 146 -2.48 23.21 -7.31
C SER A 146 -1.90 23.52 -8.68
N ARG A 147 -2.75 23.85 -9.66
CA ARG A 147 -2.25 24.21 -11.00
C ARG A 147 -1.43 25.51 -10.94
N ASN A 148 -0.52 25.68 -11.91
CA ASN A 148 0.23 26.91 -12.07
C ASN A 148 -0.71 28.12 -12.29
N LYS A 149 -0.87 28.95 -11.25
CA LYS A 149 -1.81 30.10 -11.21
C LYS A 149 -1.53 31.19 -12.24
N ARG A 150 -0.37 31.19 -12.92
CA ARG A 150 -0.09 32.11 -14.04
C ARG A 150 -0.69 31.61 -15.35
N ALA A 151 -0.66 30.30 -15.58
CA ALA A 151 -1.24 29.66 -16.77
C ALA A 151 -2.74 29.39 -16.58
N TYR A 152 -3.15 28.98 -15.37
CA TYR A 152 -4.51 28.59 -15.02
C TYR A 152 -4.97 29.31 -13.73
N PRO A 153 -5.29 30.62 -13.80
CA PRO A 153 -5.65 31.41 -12.61
C PRO A 153 -6.83 30.87 -11.79
N SER A 154 -7.70 30.10 -12.43
CA SER A 154 -8.91 29.53 -11.84
C SER A 154 -8.86 28.01 -11.60
N GLY A 155 -7.77 27.30 -11.93
CA GLY A 155 -7.72 25.83 -11.91
C GLY A 155 -8.26 25.18 -10.63
N ASP A 156 -7.71 25.55 -9.46
CA ASP A 156 -8.12 25.04 -8.15
C ASP A 156 -9.60 25.35 -7.79
N ARG A 157 -10.23 26.33 -8.44
CA ARG A 157 -11.64 26.70 -8.27
C ARG A 157 -12.52 25.89 -9.21
N ASP A 158 -12.10 25.73 -10.45
CA ASP A 158 -12.89 25.05 -11.49
C ASP A 158 -12.93 23.52 -11.23
N ASP A 159 -11.88 22.96 -10.61
CA ASP A 159 -11.86 21.61 -10.03
C ASP A 159 -12.90 21.48 -8.89
N LYS A 160 -12.95 22.46 -7.98
CA LYS A 160 -13.90 22.50 -6.85
C LYS A 160 -15.34 22.66 -7.32
N GLU A 161 -15.57 23.42 -8.40
CA GLU A 161 -16.88 23.53 -9.05
C GLU A 161 -17.29 22.19 -9.67
N THR A 162 -16.37 21.51 -10.39
CA THR A 162 -16.62 20.19 -10.98
C THR A 162 -17.03 19.16 -9.92
N ILE A 163 -16.26 19.04 -8.83
CA ILE A 163 -16.61 18.16 -7.70
C ILE A 163 -17.88 18.63 -6.98
N GLY A 164 -18.14 19.94 -6.92
CA GLY A 164 -19.41 20.52 -6.46
C GLY A 164 -20.61 20.05 -7.28
N ARG A 165 -20.49 20.01 -8.61
CA ARG A 165 -21.53 19.50 -9.52
C ARG A 165 -21.80 18.01 -9.30
N LEU A 166 -20.76 17.19 -9.14
CA LEU A 166 -20.91 15.75 -8.87
C LEU A 166 -21.65 15.47 -7.54
N ARG A 167 -21.34 16.23 -6.47
CA ARG A 167 -22.06 16.13 -5.18
C ARG A 167 -23.52 16.57 -5.31
N SER A 168 -23.79 17.66 -6.01
CA SER A 168 -25.15 18.17 -6.23
C SER A 168 -26.00 17.22 -7.08
N ALA A 169 -25.39 16.55 -8.06
CA ALA A 169 -26.01 15.52 -8.88
C ALA A 169 -26.17 14.16 -8.17
N GLY A 170 -25.62 14.00 -6.95
CA GLY A 170 -25.65 12.73 -6.22
C GLY A 170 -24.76 11.62 -6.80
N MET A 171 -23.85 11.96 -7.72
CA MET A 171 -22.92 10.99 -8.34
C MET A 171 -21.81 10.57 -7.39
N ILE A 172 -21.51 11.40 -6.38
CA ILE A 172 -20.56 11.12 -5.31
C ILE A 172 -21.13 11.59 -3.96
N ASP A 173 -20.55 11.08 -2.88
CA ASP A 173 -20.93 11.42 -1.51
C ASP A 173 -20.78 12.92 -1.21
N ARG A 174 -21.73 13.48 -0.45
CA ARG A 174 -21.72 14.89 -0.03
C ARG A 174 -20.51 15.25 0.84
N GLN A 175 -19.91 14.27 1.53
CA GLN A 175 -18.71 14.46 2.33
C GLN A 175 -17.42 14.49 1.50
N THR A 176 -17.44 14.05 0.24
CA THR A 176 -16.25 14.06 -0.62
C THR A 176 -15.69 15.47 -0.77
N THR A 177 -14.43 15.63 -0.38
CA THR A 177 -13.73 16.91 -0.29
C THR A 177 -12.44 16.86 -1.11
N VAL A 178 -12.12 17.96 -1.79
CA VAL A 178 -10.85 18.15 -2.51
C VAL A 178 -10.01 19.21 -1.81
N HIS A 179 -8.72 18.94 -1.67
CA HIS A 179 -7.72 19.88 -1.18
C HIS A 179 -6.59 20.03 -2.21
N HIS A 180 -6.22 21.27 -2.52
CA HIS A 180 -5.13 21.58 -3.44
C HIS A 180 -3.90 22.03 -2.64
N THR A 181 -2.75 21.41 -2.90
CA THR A 181 -1.47 21.74 -2.24
C THR A 181 -0.31 21.60 -3.23
N SER A 182 0.94 21.46 -2.77
CA SER A 182 2.09 21.21 -3.68
C SER A 182 2.93 19.99 -3.26
N PRO A 183 3.67 19.36 -4.19
CA PRO A 183 4.58 18.24 -3.90
C PRO A 183 5.61 18.53 -2.80
N GLY A 184 6.02 19.79 -2.62
CA GLY A 184 6.91 20.21 -1.53
C GLY A 184 6.24 20.39 -0.17
N ARG A 185 4.92 20.18 -0.06
CA ARG A 185 4.15 20.22 1.19
C ARG A 185 3.53 18.87 1.55
N GLU A 186 3.23 18.06 0.54
CA GLU A 186 2.73 16.70 0.68
C GLU A 186 3.46 15.75 -0.29
N PRO A 187 4.47 15.00 0.18
CA PRO A 187 5.20 14.04 -0.66
C PRO A 187 4.35 12.88 -1.20
N LEU A 188 3.18 12.60 -0.64
CA LEU A 188 2.27 11.59 -1.21
C LEU A 188 1.74 11.98 -2.61
N LEU A 189 1.89 13.24 -3.04
CA LEU A 189 1.65 13.66 -4.44
C LEU A 189 2.71 13.14 -5.44
N TRP A 190 3.83 12.59 -4.98
CA TRP A 190 4.89 12.10 -5.89
C TRP A 190 4.50 10.76 -6.54
N ALA A 191 3.69 9.95 -5.86
CA ALA A 191 3.19 8.69 -6.40
C ALA A 191 2.26 8.88 -7.63
N PRO A 192 1.25 9.79 -7.63
CA PRO A 192 0.49 10.08 -8.83
C PRO A 192 1.27 10.83 -9.91
N ASP A 193 2.21 11.74 -9.58
CA ASP A 193 3.13 12.35 -10.57
C ASP A 193 3.94 11.27 -11.32
N LEU A 194 4.54 10.34 -10.58
CA LEU A 194 5.26 9.21 -11.14
C LEU A 194 4.35 8.30 -11.99
N SER A 195 3.16 7.97 -11.49
CA SER A 195 2.18 7.15 -12.21
C SER A 195 1.73 7.81 -13.52
N ALA A 196 1.36 9.10 -13.48
CA ALA A 196 0.88 9.85 -14.63
C ALA A 196 2.01 10.07 -15.65
N TRP A 197 3.25 10.29 -15.20
CA TRP A 197 4.43 10.35 -16.04
C TRP A 197 4.77 9.00 -16.70
N ALA A 198 4.76 7.91 -15.94
CA ALA A 198 5.01 6.56 -16.46
C ALA A 198 3.96 6.18 -17.52
N PHE A 199 2.69 6.46 -17.22
CA PHE A 199 1.59 6.28 -18.16
C PHE A 199 1.75 7.13 -19.42
N ARG A 200 2.14 8.41 -19.29
CA ARG A 200 2.47 9.27 -20.43
C ARG A 200 3.53 8.63 -21.34
N ARG A 201 4.59 8.05 -20.77
CA ARG A 201 5.64 7.37 -21.55
C ARG A 201 5.09 6.16 -22.30
N HIS A 202 4.22 5.38 -21.67
CA HIS A 202 3.54 4.27 -22.32
C HIS A 202 2.62 4.73 -23.47
N VAL A 203 1.73 5.71 -23.27
CA VAL A 203 0.69 6.06 -24.28
C VAL A 203 1.16 7.01 -25.39
N ALA A 204 2.14 7.87 -25.13
CA ALA A 204 2.58 8.90 -26.09
C ALA A 204 3.96 8.63 -26.71
N LEU A 205 4.80 7.81 -26.08
CA LEU A 205 6.19 7.55 -26.50
C LEU A 205 6.48 6.06 -26.78
N ASP A 206 5.49 5.17 -26.65
CA ASP A 206 5.63 3.70 -26.76
C ASP A 206 6.74 3.13 -25.85
N ASP A 207 6.99 3.78 -24.70
CA ASP A 207 8.04 3.44 -23.73
C ASP A 207 7.40 2.81 -22.48
N ASP A 208 7.09 1.52 -22.59
CA ASP A 208 6.36 0.75 -21.58
C ASP A 208 7.13 0.49 -20.27
N ARG A 209 8.47 0.61 -20.30
CA ARG A 209 9.39 0.21 -19.22
C ARG A 209 9.02 0.75 -17.84
N TRP A 210 8.43 1.94 -17.78
CA TRP A 210 8.07 2.63 -16.54
C TRP A 210 6.66 2.32 -16.05
N PHE A 211 5.73 2.01 -16.96
CA PHE A 211 4.34 1.72 -16.61
C PHE A 211 4.07 0.23 -16.43
N LYS A 212 4.80 -0.64 -17.14
CA LYS A 212 4.66 -2.10 -17.09
C LYS A 212 4.79 -2.70 -15.68
N PRO A 213 5.66 -2.22 -14.77
CA PRO A 213 5.67 -2.68 -13.38
C PRO A 213 4.43 -2.26 -12.59
N LEU A 214 3.80 -1.13 -12.97
CA LEU A 214 2.60 -0.59 -12.33
C LEU A 214 1.30 -1.17 -12.91
N GLU A 215 1.32 -1.72 -14.13
CA GLU A 215 0.13 -2.27 -14.81
C GLU A 215 -0.67 -3.29 -13.98
N PRO A 216 -0.06 -4.23 -13.21
CA PRO A 216 -0.81 -5.18 -12.38
C PRO A 216 -1.64 -4.53 -11.26
N ILE A 217 -1.24 -3.34 -10.78
CA ILE A 217 -1.90 -2.57 -9.71
C ILE A 217 -2.64 -1.33 -10.25
N ALA A 218 -2.72 -1.17 -11.58
CA ALA A 218 -3.34 -0.03 -12.24
C ALA A 218 -4.66 -0.41 -12.93
N THR A 219 -5.68 0.40 -12.68
CA THR A 219 -6.94 0.39 -13.44
C THR A 219 -6.94 1.55 -14.41
N VAL A 220 -6.87 1.25 -15.72
CA VAL A 220 -6.96 2.26 -16.79
C VAL A 220 -8.41 2.40 -17.25
N VAL A 221 -8.93 3.63 -17.22
CA VAL A 221 -10.25 4.00 -17.72
C VAL A 221 -10.06 4.96 -18.89
N HIS A 222 -10.73 4.73 -20.01
CA HIS A 222 -10.79 5.71 -21.09
C HIS A 222 -12.17 6.37 -21.08
N VAL A 223 -12.20 7.70 -21.17
CA VAL A 223 -13.43 8.47 -21.40
C VAL A 223 -13.32 9.14 -22.75
N ASN A 224 -14.38 9.07 -23.54
CA ASN A 224 -14.46 9.68 -24.86
C ASN A 224 -15.84 10.36 -24.98
N GLY A 225 -15.96 11.60 -24.50
CA GLY A 225 -17.16 12.42 -24.71
C GLY A 225 -18.48 11.75 -24.28
N ALA A 226 -18.76 11.76 -22.97
CA ALA A 226 -19.89 11.08 -22.32
C ALA A 226 -19.86 9.53 -22.30
N ASP A 227 -19.18 8.86 -23.23
CA ASP A 227 -18.98 7.40 -23.17
C ASP A 227 -17.72 7.01 -22.38
N VAL A 228 -17.91 6.24 -21.30
CA VAL A 228 -16.83 5.68 -20.47
C VAL A 228 -16.46 4.29 -20.99
N THR A 229 -15.53 4.22 -21.94
CA THR A 229 -14.96 2.96 -22.44
C THR A 229 -13.87 2.44 -21.48
N GLN A 230 -14.22 1.59 -20.52
CA GLN A 230 -13.22 0.92 -19.67
C GLN A 230 -12.38 -0.10 -20.47
N LYS A 231 -11.11 0.21 -20.77
CA LYS A 231 -10.13 -0.76 -21.27
C LYS A 231 -9.40 -1.41 -20.10
N ARG A 232 -9.96 -2.51 -19.59
CA ARG A 232 -9.42 -3.21 -18.41
C ARG A 232 -8.20 -4.08 -18.78
N SER A 233 -7.06 -3.84 -18.15
CA SER A 233 -5.89 -4.75 -18.21
C SER A 233 -6.09 -6.05 -17.42
N ASN A 234 -7.12 -6.14 -16.57
CA ASN A 234 -7.35 -7.26 -15.66
C ASN A 234 -8.76 -7.87 -15.90
N PRO A 235 -8.90 -9.14 -16.33
CA PRO A 235 -10.15 -9.66 -16.92
C PRO A 235 -11.21 -10.17 -15.93
N HIS A 236 -11.04 -10.02 -14.61
CA HIS A 236 -11.95 -10.58 -13.60
C HIS A 236 -12.47 -9.52 -12.62
N LEU A 237 -13.65 -8.96 -12.91
CA LEU A 237 -14.70 -8.53 -11.97
C LEU A 237 -15.96 -8.14 -12.81
N PRO A 238 -17.20 -8.42 -12.34
CA PRO A 238 -18.40 -8.40 -13.18
C PRO A 238 -18.86 -7.00 -13.63
N GLN A 239 -19.70 -6.97 -14.67
CA GLN A 239 -20.29 -5.75 -15.22
C GLN A 239 -21.65 -5.43 -14.55
N PRO A 240 -22.03 -4.14 -14.44
CA PRO A 240 -23.43 -3.75 -14.25
C PRO A 240 -24.16 -3.72 -15.60
N SER A 241 -25.21 -4.53 -15.73
CA SER A 241 -26.18 -4.43 -16.85
C SER A 241 -27.09 -3.20 -16.70
N PRO A 242 -27.65 -2.66 -17.80
CA PRO A 242 -28.35 -1.36 -17.80
C PRO A 242 -29.82 -1.46 -17.38
N GLY A 243 -30.41 -0.39 -16.81
CA GLY A 243 -31.87 -0.32 -16.65
C GLY A 243 -32.44 0.81 -15.79
N VAL A 244 -33.29 1.64 -16.39
CA VAL A 244 -34.13 2.70 -15.79
C VAL A 244 -35.41 2.83 -16.64
N GLN A 245 -36.64 3.00 -16.13
CA GLN A 245 -37.14 3.03 -14.74
C GLN A 245 -38.21 1.91 -14.54
N SER A 246 -38.99 1.80 -13.47
CA SER A 246 -40.24 2.57 -13.21
C SER A 246 -40.98 2.03 -11.96
N PRO A 247 -41.99 2.73 -11.41
CA PRO A 247 -42.45 2.55 -10.02
C PRO A 247 -43.72 1.68 -9.83
N GLY A 248 -43.86 1.04 -8.65
CA GLY A 248 -45.11 0.41 -8.21
C GLY A 248 -45.08 -0.34 -6.86
N GLU A 249 -46.03 0.01 -5.97
CA GLU A 249 -46.67 -0.81 -4.91
C GLU A 249 -45.92 -1.29 -3.62
N ARG A 250 -46.30 -0.66 -2.48
CA ARG A 250 -46.87 -1.23 -1.20
C ARG A 250 -46.51 -2.68 -0.76
N ARG A 251 -46.32 -3.05 0.53
CA ARG A 251 -46.33 -2.37 1.88
C ARG A 251 -46.00 -3.45 2.98
N TRP A 252 -45.48 -3.04 4.16
CA TRP A 252 -45.27 -3.85 5.42
C TRP A 252 -44.15 -4.92 5.40
N ASP A 253 -43.45 -5.31 6.49
CA ASP A 253 -43.34 -4.76 7.87
C ASP A 253 -42.04 -5.24 8.62
N VAL A 254 -41.67 -4.50 9.67
CA VAL A 254 -40.88 -4.89 10.89
C VAL A 254 -39.51 -5.61 10.78
N GLY A 255 -38.46 -5.02 11.40
CA GLY A 255 -37.50 -5.78 12.23
C GLY A 255 -35.98 -5.49 12.18
N GLY A 256 -35.46 -4.67 13.11
CA GLY A 256 -34.22 -4.99 13.88
C GLY A 256 -32.79 -4.88 13.27
N THR A 257 -32.10 -3.77 13.62
CA THR A 257 -30.69 -3.72 14.15
C THR A 257 -29.47 -4.35 13.42
N THR A 258 -28.55 -3.46 13.00
CA THR A 258 -27.06 -3.51 13.05
C THR A 258 -26.25 -4.69 12.47
N VAL A 259 -25.49 -4.40 11.39
CA VAL A 259 -24.14 -4.94 11.05
C VAL A 259 -23.43 -3.78 10.29
N ALA A 260 -22.36 -3.14 10.78
CA ALA A 260 -20.95 -3.53 10.81
C ALA A 260 -20.28 -3.68 9.42
N SER A 261 -19.03 -3.22 9.32
CA SER A 261 -18.24 -3.08 8.09
C SER A 261 -17.64 -4.39 7.55
N SER A 262 -17.38 -4.41 6.24
CA SER A 262 -16.59 -5.40 5.46
C SER A 262 -17.28 -6.73 5.13
N PRO A 263 -16.86 -7.44 4.04
CA PRO A 263 -15.85 -7.09 3.02
C PRO A 263 -16.44 -6.93 1.60
N SER A 264 -15.65 -6.34 0.68
CA SER A 264 -15.96 -6.36 -0.76
C SER A 264 -16.01 -7.79 -1.31
N LEU A 265 -16.95 -8.07 -2.20
CA LEU A 265 -17.28 -9.41 -2.69
C LEU A 265 -16.13 -10.09 -3.47
N VAL A 266 -15.87 -11.35 -3.12
CA VAL A 266 -14.92 -12.26 -3.81
C VAL A 266 -15.68 -13.17 -4.79
N PHE A 267 -15.15 -13.37 -6.01
CA PHE A 267 -15.53 -14.48 -6.88
C PHE A 267 -14.32 -15.08 -7.64
N GLY A 268 -13.73 -16.15 -7.08
CA GLY A 268 -13.54 -17.41 -7.82
C GLY A 268 -12.38 -17.65 -8.81
N GLY A 269 -11.13 -17.67 -8.34
CA GLY A 269 -10.04 -18.51 -8.91
C GLY A 269 -9.19 -17.92 -10.05
N GLN A 270 -7.87 -18.14 -10.15
CA GLN A 270 -7.01 -19.10 -9.43
C GLN A 270 -6.10 -18.43 -8.37
N ARG A 271 -6.17 -18.92 -7.12
CA ARG A 271 -5.19 -18.60 -6.05
C ARG A 271 -4.04 -19.60 -6.15
N GLY A 272 -2.79 -19.12 -6.18
CA GLY A 272 -1.62 -19.98 -6.37
C GLY A 272 -1.57 -21.15 -5.38
N ASN A 273 -1.43 -22.38 -5.90
CA ASN A 273 -1.41 -23.61 -5.10
C ASN A 273 -0.26 -23.68 -4.07
N ALA A 274 0.76 -22.82 -4.21
CA ALA A 274 1.84 -22.66 -3.22
C ALA A 274 1.37 -21.88 -1.98
N LEU A 275 0.79 -20.68 -2.15
CA LEU A 275 0.37 -19.81 -1.04
C LEU A 275 -0.66 -20.52 -0.15
N THR A 276 -1.64 -21.18 -0.77
CA THR A 276 -2.72 -21.86 -0.03
C THR A 276 -2.19 -22.99 0.85
N ARG A 277 -1.15 -23.73 0.44
CA ARG A 277 -0.50 -24.75 1.28
C ARG A 277 0.29 -24.12 2.43
N ILE A 278 0.98 -23.01 2.17
CA ILE A 278 1.73 -22.27 3.18
C ILE A 278 0.79 -21.69 4.24
N GLU A 279 -0.36 -21.14 3.85
CA GLU A 279 -1.40 -20.63 4.76
C GLU A 279 -2.18 -21.73 5.51
N GLN A 280 -2.41 -22.90 4.89
CA GLN A 280 -3.08 -24.02 5.56
C GLN A 280 -2.17 -24.73 6.56
N ALA A 281 -0.89 -24.94 6.22
CA ALA A 281 0.12 -25.28 7.22
C ALA A 281 0.15 -24.18 8.30
N ALA A 282 0.24 -22.92 7.86
CA ALA A 282 0.03 -21.65 8.56
C ALA A 282 -0.82 -21.72 9.84
N ARG A 283 -2.02 -22.30 9.71
CA ARG A 283 -3.13 -22.17 10.66
C ARG A 283 -3.38 -23.41 11.53
N ALA A 284 -2.66 -24.51 11.31
CA ALA A 284 -2.96 -25.80 11.95
C ALA A 284 -2.30 -26.03 13.33
N GLU A 285 -1.24 -25.29 13.67
CA GLU A 285 -0.44 -25.52 14.90
C GLU A 285 0.11 -24.20 15.47
N PRO A 286 0.39 -24.12 16.80
CA PRO A 286 0.98 -22.94 17.43
C PRO A 286 2.30 -22.54 16.77
N MET A 287 2.47 -21.24 16.50
CA MET A 287 3.63 -20.76 15.73
C MET A 287 4.95 -21.01 16.46
N THR A 288 5.76 -21.90 15.91
CA THR A 288 7.14 -22.14 16.33
C THR A 288 8.08 -21.09 15.72
N VAL A 289 9.26 -20.92 16.33
CA VAL A 289 10.29 -20.00 15.83
C VAL A 289 10.76 -20.36 14.41
N GLU A 290 10.78 -21.66 14.09
CA GLU A 290 11.06 -22.19 12.74
C GLU A 290 10.08 -21.67 11.68
N ARG A 291 8.80 -21.54 12.06
CA ARG A 291 7.75 -21.05 11.17
C ARG A 291 7.88 -19.56 10.92
N GLU A 292 8.17 -18.76 11.95
CA GLU A 292 8.42 -17.32 11.78
C GLU A 292 9.68 -17.06 10.94
N ALA A 293 10.73 -17.88 11.09
CA ALA A 293 11.92 -17.82 10.23
C ALA A 293 11.59 -18.16 8.76
N LEU A 294 10.84 -19.24 8.50
CA LEU A 294 10.42 -19.63 7.15
C LEU A 294 9.51 -18.58 6.49
N LEU A 295 8.60 -17.97 7.26
CA LEU A 295 7.75 -16.88 6.77
C LEU A 295 8.57 -15.62 6.47
N ALA A 296 9.51 -15.24 7.34
CA ALA A 296 10.36 -14.07 7.12
C ALA A 296 11.21 -14.20 5.85
N VAL A 297 11.79 -15.39 5.59
CA VAL A 297 12.53 -15.65 4.35
C VAL A 297 11.60 -15.65 3.14
N GLY A 298 10.44 -16.29 3.22
CA GLY A 298 9.47 -16.34 2.12
C GLY A 298 8.71 -15.03 1.84
N THR A 299 8.93 -13.98 2.65
CA THR A 299 8.33 -12.64 2.48
C THR A 299 9.36 -11.52 2.51
N GLU A 300 10.66 -11.87 2.55
CA GLU A 300 11.79 -10.94 2.67
C GLU A 300 11.70 -9.94 3.86
N ASP A 301 10.89 -10.26 4.87
CA ASP A 301 10.65 -9.44 6.08
C ASP A 301 11.81 -9.59 7.08
N GLN A 302 12.85 -8.78 6.88
CA GLN A 302 14.00 -8.67 7.79
C GLN A 302 13.59 -8.47 9.26
N ALA A 303 12.56 -7.65 9.53
CA ALA A 303 12.13 -7.36 10.89
C ALA A 303 11.51 -8.61 11.56
N ARG A 304 10.79 -9.44 10.79
CA ARG A 304 10.27 -10.73 11.24
C ARG A 304 11.38 -11.75 11.48
N LEU A 305 12.40 -11.78 10.61
CA LEU A 305 13.55 -12.67 10.82
C LEU A 305 14.29 -12.32 12.11
N VAL A 306 14.51 -11.03 12.38
CA VAL A 306 15.11 -10.54 13.63
C VAL A 306 14.24 -10.90 14.84
N ARG A 307 12.91 -10.79 14.75
CA ARG A 307 12.00 -11.25 15.83
C ARG A 307 12.09 -12.75 16.06
N ALA A 308 12.16 -13.56 15.01
CA ALA A 308 12.34 -15.01 15.10
C ALA A 308 13.69 -15.36 15.75
N ALA A 309 14.78 -14.73 15.34
CA ALA A 309 16.11 -14.88 15.93
C ALA A 309 16.17 -14.47 17.41
N VAL A 310 15.56 -13.35 17.80
CA VAL A 310 15.50 -12.92 19.20
C VAL A 310 14.65 -13.86 20.05
N ALA A 311 13.53 -14.37 19.51
CA ALA A 311 12.74 -15.41 20.17
C ALA A 311 13.52 -16.72 20.33
N ARG A 312 14.32 -17.10 19.31
CA ARG A 312 15.22 -18.25 19.34
C ARG A 312 16.25 -18.16 20.45
N LEU A 313 16.94 -17.03 20.54
CA LEU A 313 18.01 -16.78 21.51
C LEU A 313 17.51 -16.81 22.96
N ARG A 314 16.21 -16.58 23.19
CA ARG A 314 15.56 -16.63 24.50
C ARG A 314 15.08 -18.04 24.93
N GLN A 315 15.11 -19.02 24.04
CA GLN A 315 14.72 -20.40 24.36
C GLN A 315 15.90 -21.19 24.95
N SER A 316 15.63 -21.98 25.99
CA SER A 316 16.62 -22.92 26.55
C SER A 316 17.11 -23.90 25.48
N PRO A 317 18.42 -24.21 25.42
CA PRO A 317 18.95 -25.19 24.48
C PRO A 317 18.32 -26.57 24.69
N ARG A 318 17.99 -27.28 23.60
CA ARG A 318 17.62 -28.70 23.60
C ARG A 318 18.40 -29.44 22.51
N SER A 319 18.63 -30.73 22.69
CA SER A 319 19.27 -31.56 21.67
C SER A 319 18.33 -31.79 20.48
N GLY A 320 18.87 -31.70 19.25
CA GLY A 320 18.12 -31.76 17.98
C GLY A 320 17.85 -30.39 17.33
N ASP A 321 17.99 -29.31 18.09
CA ASP A 321 17.54 -27.95 17.77
C ASP A 321 18.49 -27.15 16.82
N MET A 322 19.44 -27.88 16.20
CA MET A 322 20.53 -27.33 15.36
C MET A 322 20.08 -26.94 13.94
N SER A 323 19.05 -27.60 13.39
CA SER A 323 18.58 -27.29 12.02
C SER A 323 17.95 -25.89 11.93
N THR A 324 17.39 -25.43 13.04
CA THR A 324 16.67 -24.16 13.17
C THR A 324 17.62 -22.99 13.23
N ASP A 325 18.72 -23.13 13.96
CA ASP A 325 19.78 -22.11 14.04
C ASP A 325 20.47 -21.94 12.68
N GLN A 326 20.71 -23.04 11.94
CA GLN A 326 21.25 -22.99 10.58
C GLN A 326 20.29 -22.30 9.59
N ARG A 327 18.99 -22.64 9.63
CA ARG A 327 17.96 -21.99 8.77
C ARG A 327 17.82 -20.49 9.03
N LEU A 328 17.96 -20.04 10.28
CA LEU A 328 17.98 -18.62 10.62
C LEU A 328 19.19 -17.89 10.01
N VAL A 329 20.36 -18.54 9.98
CA VAL A 329 21.58 -18.00 9.35
C VAL A 329 21.46 -17.97 7.84
N ASP A 330 20.99 -19.06 7.22
CA ASP A 330 20.82 -19.15 5.76
C ASP A 330 19.75 -18.16 5.27
N GLY A 331 18.68 -17.96 6.05
CA GLY A 331 17.69 -16.91 5.82
C GLY A 331 18.26 -15.50 5.96
N ALA A 332 19.07 -15.24 6.99
CA ALA A 332 19.68 -13.93 7.19
C ALA A 332 20.65 -13.56 6.06
N ARG A 333 21.36 -14.55 5.48
CA ARG A 333 22.20 -14.36 4.29
C ARG A 333 21.42 -14.03 3.01
N GLN A 334 20.11 -14.28 2.98
CA GLN A 334 19.24 -13.95 1.85
C GLN A 334 18.57 -12.58 1.99
N VAL A 335 18.17 -12.19 3.21
CA VAL A 335 17.32 -11.00 3.45
C VAL A 335 18.00 -9.90 4.27
N MET A 336 19.30 -10.02 4.57
CA MET A 336 20.06 -9.03 5.34
C MET A 336 21.47 -8.83 4.77
N PRO A 337 22.10 -7.66 4.99
CA PRO A 337 23.52 -7.46 4.70
C PRO A 337 24.41 -8.50 5.42
N GLU A 338 25.48 -8.91 4.76
CA GLU A 338 26.39 -9.99 5.20
C GLU A 338 26.87 -9.83 6.65
N SER A 339 27.21 -8.60 7.06
CA SER A 339 27.62 -8.27 8.42
C SER A 339 26.57 -8.60 9.50
N GLY A 340 25.28 -8.44 9.18
CA GLY A 340 24.17 -8.77 10.08
C GLY A 340 23.92 -10.28 10.16
N ALA A 341 24.10 -11.01 9.06
CA ALA A 341 24.05 -12.46 9.05
C ALA A 341 25.22 -13.09 9.85
N GLU A 342 26.42 -12.50 9.75
CA GLU A 342 27.58 -12.90 10.57
C GLU A 342 27.41 -12.60 12.06
N GLU A 343 26.76 -11.49 12.42
CA GLU A 343 26.44 -11.17 13.81
C GLU A 343 25.43 -12.17 14.40
N LEU A 344 24.39 -12.53 13.65
CA LEU A 344 23.43 -13.56 14.04
C LEU A 344 24.12 -14.94 14.21
N LEU A 345 24.97 -15.33 13.27
CA LEU A 345 25.74 -16.59 13.35
C LEU A 345 26.66 -16.60 14.60
N ARG A 346 27.30 -15.47 14.93
CA ARG A 346 28.10 -15.35 16.16
C ARG A 346 27.25 -15.50 17.41
N ALA A 347 26.08 -14.84 17.48
CA ALA A 347 25.18 -14.93 18.63
C ALA A 347 24.64 -16.36 18.87
N LEU A 348 24.28 -17.08 17.81
CA LEU A 348 23.80 -18.47 17.90
C LEU A 348 24.93 -19.44 18.31
N ASN A 349 26.15 -19.27 17.78
CA ASN A 349 27.30 -20.07 18.20
C ASN A 349 27.71 -19.83 19.66
N GLU A 350 27.64 -18.58 20.13
CA GLU A 350 27.90 -18.23 21.54
C GLU A 350 26.87 -18.87 22.49
N ARG A 351 25.57 -18.84 22.12
CA ARG A 351 24.51 -19.56 22.83
C ARG A 351 24.79 -21.07 22.89
N LYS A 352 25.23 -21.68 21.79
CA LYS A 352 25.59 -23.10 21.72
C LYS A 352 26.77 -23.45 22.62
N ARG A 353 27.81 -22.62 22.67
CA ARG A 353 28.96 -22.83 23.56
C ARG A 353 28.55 -22.84 25.03
N ARG A 354 27.74 -21.86 25.46
CA ARG A 354 27.23 -21.78 26.84
C ARG A 354 26.36 -22.96 27.25
N ALA A 355 25.65 -23.58 26.29
CA ALA A 355 24.89 -24.81 26.55
C ALA A 355 25.82 -25.98 26.92
N ILE A 356 26.90 -26.16 26.16
CA ILE A 356 27.88 -27.24 26.35
C ILE A 356 28.68 -27.02 27.64
N GLU A 357 29.04 -25.77 27.96
CA GLU A 357 29.75 -25.41 29.20
C GLU A 357 28.84 -25.50 30.45
N GLY A 358 27.52 -25.32 30.29
CA GLY A 358 26.54 -25.40 31.37
C GLY A 358 26.18 -26.82 31.83
N ASP A 359 26.12 -27.79 30.91
CA ASP A 359 25.88 -29.21 31.23
C ASP A 359 27.10 -29.89 31.88
N ALA A 360 28.25 -29.21 31.98
CA ALA A 360 29.50 -29.75 32.53
C ALA A 360 29.72 -29.46 34.03
N ALA A 361 28.71 -28.96 34.75
CA ALA A 361 28.78 -28.76 36.20
C ALA A 361 28.51 -30.07 36.96
N PRO A 362 29.45 -30.59 37.78
CA PRO A 362 29.29 -31.89 38.43
C PRO A 362 28.29 -31.84 39.59
N GLU A 363 27.40 -32.83 39.66
CA GLU A 363 26.64 -33.14 40.87
C GLU A 363 27.61 -33.58 41.98
N HIS A 364 27.83 -32.70 42.96
CA HIS A 364 28.47 -33.08 44.22
C HIS A 364 27.46 -33.06 45.36
N ASP A 365 27.11 -34.27 45.78
CA ASP A 365 26.91 -34.68 47.17
C ASP A 365 25.88 -33.89 48.01
N ARG A 366 24.65 -34.40 48.04
CA ARG A 366 23.76 -34.25 49.20
C ARG A 366 23.72 -35.57 49.96
N GLY A 367 24.48 -35.64 51.04
CA GLY A 367 24.47 -36.77 51.97
C GLY A 367 23.10 -37.03 52.62
N PRO A 368 22.93 -38.17 53.31
CA PRO A 368 21.62 -38.63 53.77
C PRO A 368 21.10 -37.82 54.97
N ASP A 369 19.85 -37.38 54.90
CA ASP A 369 19.12 -36.73 56.01
C ASP A 369 18.61 -37.78 57.02
N PRO A 370 19.05 -37.79 58.29
CA PRO A 370 18.86 -38.92 59.20
C PRO A 370 17.72 -38.72 60.22
N ASP A 371 16.52 -38.30 59.82
CA ASP A 371 15.41 -38.17 60.79
C ASP A 371 13.99 -38.42 60.27
N ARG A 372 13.74 -39.64 59.75
CA ARG A 372 12.39 -40.15 59.45
C ARG A 372 12.16 -41.62 59.86
N ASP A 373 12.35 -41.93 61.14
CA ASP A 373 11.64 -43.08 61.74
C ASP A 373 11.35 -42.91 63.23
N ARG A 374 10.25 -42.19 63.56
CA ARG A 374 9.55 -42.29 64.85
C ARG A 374 8.03 -42.25 64.69
N GLY A 375 7.51 -43.38 64.24
CA GLY A 375 6.39 -44.09 64.88
C GLY A 375 5.03 -43.40 65.05
N HIS A 376 3.98 -44.13 64.65
CA HIS A 376 2.96 -44.55 65.61
C HIS A 376 2.30 -45.87 65.17
N GLY A 377 2.28 -46.84 66.08
CA GLY A 377 1.63 -48.13 65.82
C GLY A 377 1.91 -49.17 66.90
N ARG A 378 1.19 -49.08 68.03
CA ARG A 378 0.49 -50.23 68.67
C ARG A 378 -0.28 -49.83 69.92
N THR A 379 -1.60 -49.86 69.79
CA THR A 379 -2.36 -50.90 70.51
C THR A 379 -2.50 -52.07 69.53
N ARG A 380 -2.45 -53.35 69.91
CA ARG A 380 -2.13 -53.99 71.19
C ARG A 380 -0.85 -54.83 71.07
#